data_AF-A0A3A2Z0G1-F1
#
_entry.id   AF-A0A3A2Z0G1-F1
#
_cell.length_a   1.000
_cell.length_b   1.000
_cell.length_c   1.000
_cell.angle_alpha   90.00
_cell.angle_beta   90.00
_cell.angle_gamma   90.00
#
_symmetry.space_group_name_H-M   'P 1'
#
loop_
_entity.id
_entity.type
_entity.pdbx_description
1 polymer ?
#
loop_
_entity_poly.entity_id
_entity_poly.type
_entity_poly.pdbx_seq_one_letter_code
_entity_poly.pdbx_strand_id
1 'polypeptide(L)' 'SDLNWEFSVVHNGIITNYKELRALLESKGFRFETETDTECIAKLAKYLFDQQPDIDFTVLAKAVVKELEGAFGLLIKS' A
#
# COMPACT_ATOMS: atom_id res chain seq x y z
N SER A 1 -3.63 1.05 -7.62
CA SER A 1 -2.96 1.00 -8.92
C SER A 1 -2.07 2.23 -9.09
N ASP A 2 -1.08 2.14 -9.96
CA ASP A 2 -0.23 3.23 -10.42
C ASP A 2 0.00 3.05 -11.94
N LEU A 3 0.55 4.06 -12.61
CA LEU A 3 0.66 4.08 -14.07
C LEU A 3 1.51 2.92 -14.62
N ASN A 4 2.52 2.49 -13.86
CA ASN A 4 3.54 1.55 -14.28
C ASN A 4 3.36 0.16 -13.67
N TRP A 5 2.33 -0.03 -12.83
CA TRP A 5 2.10 -1.28 -12.09
C TRP A 5 3.31 -1.71 -11.26
N GLU A 6 3.99 -0.73 -10.65
CA GLU A 6 5.21 -0.94 -9.86
C GLU A 6 4.99 -1.84 -8.65
N PHE A 7 3.76 -1.91 -8.13
CA PHE A 7 3.41 -2.84 -7.06
C PHE A 7 2.09 -3.57 -7.36
N SER A 8 2.14 -4.89 -7.23
CA SER A 8 0.98 -5.78 -7.32
C SER A 8 0.70 -6.42 -5.97
N VAL A 9 -0.56 -6.40 -5.54
CA VAL A 9 -0.98 -6.89 -4.23
C VAL A 9 -2.14 -7.87 -4.37
N VAL A 10 -2.06 -8.97 -3.63
CA VAL A 10 -3.20 -9.84 -3.32
C VAL A 10 -3.33 -9.87 -1.80
N HIS A 11 -4.52 -9.55 -1.29
CA HIS A 11 -4.80 -9.62 0.14
C HIS A 11 -6.07 -10.42 0.42
N ASN A 12 -6.10 -11.04 1.58
CA ASN A 12 -7.30 -11.65 2.16
C ASN A 12 -7.51 -11.07 3.54
N GLY A 13 -8.76 -10.79 3.91
CA GLY A 13 -9.08 -10.15 5.19
C GLY A 13 -9.46 -8.69 5.01
N ILE A 14 -9.38 -7.92 6.10
CA ILE A 14 -9.85 -6.53 6.15
C ILE A 14 -8.75 -5.65 6.75
N ILE A 15 -8.41 -4.57 6.04
CA ILE A 15 -7.61 -3.48 6.59
C ILE A 15 -8.55 -2.45 7.23
N THR A 16 -8.55 -2.35 8.56
CA THR A 16 -9.54 -1.55 9.29
C THR A 16 -9.30 -0.05 9.21
N ASN A 17 -8.04 0.36 9.02
CA ASN A 17 -7.63 1.77 8.91
C ASN A 17 -7.44 2.25 7.46
N TYR A 18 -8.06 1.58 6.48
CA TYR A 18 -7.86 1.91 5.06
C TYR A 18 -8.34 3.33 4.69
N LYS A 19 -9.33 3.88 5.41
CA LYS A 19 -9.86 5.22 5.14
C LYS A 19 -8.87 6.30 5.53
N GLU A 20 -8.21 6.12 6.66
CA GLU A 20 -7.14 6.98 7.17
C GLU A 20 -5.94 6.94 6.22
N LEU A 21 -5.53 5.74 5.81
CA LEU A 21 -4.46 5.54 4.82
C LEU A 21 -4.80 6.19 3.47
N ARG A 22 -6.04 6.01 3.01
CA ARG A 22 -6.54 6.64 1.77
C ARG A 22 -6.47 8.15 1.85
N ALA A 23 -7.01 8.75 2.92
CA ALA A 23 -7.00 10.21 3.09
C ALA A 23 -5.56 10.76 3.13
N LEU A 24 -4.65 10.06 3.80
CA LEU A 24 -3.23 10.39 3.80
C LEU A 24 -2.66 10.36 2.38
N LEU A 25 -2.85 9.26 1.64
CA LEU A 25 -2.29 9.08 0.31
C LEU A 25 -2.89 10.05 -0.72
N GLU A 26 -4.19 10.33 -0.63
CA GLU A 26 -4.86 11.36 -1.44
C GLU A 26 -4.26 12.75 -1.15
N SER A 27 -3.95 13.07 0.11
CA SER A 27 -3.25 14.33 0.46
C SER A 27 -1.82 14.41 -0.10
N LYS A 28 -1.22 13.26 -0.45
CA LYS A 28 0.08 13.15 -1.13
C LYS A 28 -0.04 13.10 -2.65
N GLY A 29 -1.24 13.25 -3.21
CA GLY A 29 -1.49 13.33 -4.65
C GLY A 29 -1.79 11.98 -5.32
N PHE A 30 -1.95 10.89 -4.57
CA PHE A 30 -2.38 9.62 -5.14
C PHE A 30 -3.86 9.67 -5.49
N ARG A 31 -4.21 9.23 -6.71
CA ARG A 31 -5.61 9.06 -7.15
C ARG A 31 -6.03 7.61 -7.03
N PHE A 32 -7.15 7.34 -6.37
CA PHE A 32 -7.69 5.99 -6.22
C PHE A 32 -8.70 5.68 -7.32
N GLU A 33 -8.65 4.46 -7.82
CA GLU A 33 -9.54 3.96 -8.89
C GLU A 33 -10.69 3.13 -8.34
N THR A 34 -10.53 2.58 -7.14
CA THR A 34 -11.51 1.72 -6.47
C THR A 34 -11.72 2.20 -5.03
N GLU A 35 -12.74 1.66 -4.38
CA GLU A 35 -13.02 1.86 -2.95
C GLU A 35 -12.47 0.72 -2.08
N THR A 36 -11.59 -0.12 -2.64
CA THR A 36 -11.05 -1.29 -1.94
C THR A 36 -9.89 -0.94 -1.03
N ASP A 37 -9.80 -1.64 0.08
CA ASP A 37 -8.66 -1.60 0.99
C ASP A 37 -7.37 -2.14 0.33
N THR A 38 -7.48 -3.13 -0.57
CA THR A 38 -6.36 -3.66 -1.35
C THR A 38 -5.56 -2.56 -2.05
N GLU A 39 -6.28 -1.61 -2.67
CA GLU A 39 -5.64 -0.55 -3.43
C GLU A 39 -4.80 0.38 -2.54
N CYS A 40 -5.23 0.58 -1.29
CA CYS A 40 -4.50 1.37 -0.31
C CYS A 40 -3.12 0.74 -0.03
N ILE A 41 -3.04 -0.59 0.05
CA ILE A 41 -1.78 -1.30 0.30
C ILE A 41 -0.79 -1.08 -0.85
N ALA A 42 -1.23 -1.22 -2.11
CA ALA A 42 -0.37 -1.03 -3.27
C ALA A 42 0.16 0.40 -3.36
N LYS A 43 -0.70 1.40 -3.09
CA LYS A 43 -0.30 2.81 -3.11
C LYS A 43 0.60 3.18 -1.93
N LEU A 44 0.38 2.58 -0.76
CA LEU A 44 1.26 2.76 0.39
C LEU A 44 2.67 2.21 0.10
N ALA A 45 2.76 1.02 -0.51
CA ALA A 45 4.04 0.45 -0.91
C ALA A 45 4.78 1.38 -1.88
N LYS A 46 4.09 1.88 -2.90
CA LYS A 46 4.65 2.88 -3.82
C LYS A 46 5.10 4.15 -3.10
N TYR A 47 4.26 4.71 -2.23
CA TYR A 47 4.60 5.92 -1.48
C TYR A 47 5.88 5.75 -0.65
N LEU A 48 6.01 4.64 0.09
CA LEU A 48 7.19 4.35 0.90
C LEU A 48 8.44 4.12 0.03
N PHE A 49 8.30 3.42 -1.09
CA PHE A 49 9.38 3.21 -2.06
C PHE A 49 9.85 4.51 -2.69
N ASP A 50 8.94 5.40 -3.11
CA ASP A 50 9.26 6.70 -3.70
C ASP A 50 10.03 7.61 -2.72
N GLN A 51 9.88 7.43 -1.40
CA GLN A 51 10.66 8.14 -0.38
C GLN A 51 12.08 7.56 -0.21
N GLN A 52 12.29 6.29 -0.53
CA GLN A 52 13.56 5.61 -0.36
C GLN A 52 13.77 4.55 -1.45
N PRO A 53 14.18 4.95 -2.67
CA PRO A 53 14.22 4.04 -3.83
C PRO A 53 15.16 2.84 -3.71
N ASP A 54 16.18 2.94 -2.84
CA ASP A 54 17.16 1.86 -2.61
C ASP A 54 16.79 0.94 -1.43
N ILE A 55 15.56 1.04 -0.92
CA ILE A 55 15.09 0.22 0.20
C ILE A 55 15.02 -1.26 -0.20
N ASP A 56 15.53 -2.15 0.65
CA ASP A 56 15.35 -3.59 0.48
C ASP A 56 13.86 -3.96 0.50
N PHE A 57 13.45 -4.85 -0.40
CA PHE A 57 12.03 -5.21 -0.57
C PHE A 57 11.41 -5.79 0.71
N THR A 58 12.17 -6.58 1.49
CA THR A 58 11.68 -7.13 2.76
C THR A 58 11.49 -6.03 3.79
N VAL A 59 12.37 -5.02 3.80
CA VAL A 59 12.25 -3.86 4.68
C VAL A 59 11.04 -3.01 4.29
N LEU A 60 10.84 -2.76 2.99
CA LEU A 60 9.66 -2.07 2.46
C LEU A 60 8.37 -2.81 2.83
N ALA A 61 8.29 -4.12 2.59
CA ALA A 61 7.12 -4.92 2.92
C ALA A 61 6.80 -4.88 4.42
N LYS A 62 7.82 -4.93 5.28
CA LYS A 62 7.64 -4.76 6.73
C LYS A 62 7.17 -3.36 7.11
N ALA A 63 7.65 -2.33 6.43
CA ALA A 63 7.20 -0.95 6.64
C ALA A 63 5.72 -0.79 6.25
N VAL A 64 5.30 -1.34 5.11
CA VAL A 64 3.89 -1.38 4.70
C VAL A 64 3.06 -2.06 5.78
N VAL A 65 3.42 -3.28 6.21
CA VAL A 65 2.67 -4.05 7.20
C VAL A 65 2.53 -3.32 8.55
N LYS A 66 3.52 -2.52 8.95
CA LYS A 66 3.46 -1.74 10.20
C LYS A 66 2.37 -0.67 10.20
N GLU A 67 2.01 -0.14 9.04
CA GLU A 67 0.97 0.88 8.90
C GLU A 67 -0.43 0.28 8.74
N LEU A 68 -0.54 -1.03 8.49
CA LEU A 68 -1.82 -1.71 8.29
C LEU A 68 -2.40 -2.17 9.63
N GLU A 69 -3.66 -1.84 9.88
CA GLU A 69 -4.42 -2.36 11.02
C GLU A 69 -5.46 -3.37 10.56
N GLY A 70 -5.74 -4.38 11.40
CA GLY A 70 -6.78 -5.37 11.16
C GLY A 70 -6.25 -6.79 11.11
N ALA A 71 -7.00 -7.67 10.45
CA ALA A 71 -6.68 -9.08 10.30
C ALA A 71 -6.61 -9.41 8.81
N PHE A 72 -5.41 -9.71 8.33
CA PHE A 72 -5.15 -9.92 6.91
C PHE A 72 -4.03 -10.92 6.63
N GLY A 73 -4.07 -11.51 5.44
CA GLY A 73 -2.95 -12.14 4.76
C GLY A 73 -2.59 -11.34 3.51
N LEU A 74 -1.30 -11.22 3.20
CA LEU A 74 -0.80 -10.34 2.15
C LEU A 74 0.27 -11.03 1.31
N LEU A 75 0.15 -10.92 -0.02
CA LEU A 75 1.21 -11.15 -0.99
C LEU A 75 1.45 -9.85 -1.75
N ILE A 76 2.72 -9.46 -1.85
CA ILE A 76 3.15 -8.24 -2.55
C ILE A 76 4.29 -8.58 -3.51
N LYS A 77 4.26 -7.96 -4.69
CA LYS A 77 5.29 -8.04 -5.73
C LYS A 77 5.66 -6.62 -6.19
N SER A 78 6.95 -6.35 -6.35
CA SER A 78 7.50 -5.19 -7.08
C SER A 78 7.89 -5.57 -8.51
#